data_AF-A0A6B3FJ85-F1
#
_entry.id   AF-A0A6B3FJ85-F1
#
_cell.length_a   1.000
_cell.length_b   1.000
_cell.length_c   1.000
_cell.angle_alpha   90.00
_cell.angle_beta   90.00
_cell.angle_gamma   90.00
#
_symmetry.space_group_name_H-M   'P 1'
#
loop_
_entity.id
_entity.type
_entity.pdbx_description
1 polymer ?
#
loop_
_entity_poly.entity_id
_entity_poly.type
_entity_poly.pdbx_seq_one_letter_code
_entity_poly.pdbx_strand_id
1 'polypeptide(L)'
;RGTRLLAEHAPEAYAGILLVVDPALDPLDVYTSLLELRPPAVDLLLPHGNWSAPPPGLHPPPGRPARAAPGTPAPYGDWLNAVFDRWWAAGRRETRVRLFEEAVAALLGLPAGTESLGLDPFTAVVVETDGTLEQTDSLKSAYPGAAATGLALDRNSFDDALAHPGVAARQSGP
;
A
#
# COMPACT_ATOMS: atom_id res chain seq x y z
N ARG A 1 -10.93 -14.30 -14.25
CA ARG A 1 -11.36 -14.14 -15.67
C ARG A 1 -10.96 -12.79 -16.24
N GLY A 2 -11.26 -11.66 -15.57
CA GLY A 2 -10.88 -10.32 -16.08
C GLY A 2 -9.38 -10.11 -16.30
N THR A 3 -8.54 -10.52 -15.34
CA THR A 3 -7.07 -10.42 -15.46
C THR A 3 -6.49 -11.22 -16.63
N ARG A 4 -6.98 -12.45 -16.86
CA ARG A 4 -6.57 -13.27 -18.01
C ARG A 4 -6.96 -12.62 -19.33
N LEU A 5 -8.19 -12.10 -19.45
CA LEU A 5 -8.63 -11.38 -20.64
C LEU A 5 -7.80 -10.11 -20.89
N LEU A 6 -7.45 -9.36 -19.86
CA LEU A 6 -6.59 -8.18 -19.98
C LEU A 6 -5.18 -8.57 -20.46
N ALA A 7 -4.58 -9.61 -19.87
CA ALA A 7 -3.28 -10.11 -20.27
C ALA A 7 -3.24 -10.67 -21.71
N GLU A 8 -4.35 -11.25 -22.18
CA GLU A 8 -4.46 -11.83 -23.52
C GLU A 8 -4.78 -10.79 -24.60
N HIS A 9 -5.62 -9.80 -24.31
CA HIS A 9 -6.18 -8.90 -25.33
C HIS A 9 -5.67 -7.46 -25.27
N ALA A 10 -5.14 -7.01 -24.13
CA ALA A 10 -4.57 -5.68 -23.97
C ALA A 10 -3.37 -5.71 -23.00
N PRO A 11 -2.30 -6.45 -23.33
CA PRO A 11 -1.13 -6.60 -22.45
C PRO A 11 -0.46 -5.26 -22.10
N GLU A 12 -0.58 -4.25 -22.97
CA GLU A 12 -0.11 -2.87 -22.72
C GLU A 12 -0.90 -2.15 -21.62
N ALA A 13 -2.15 -2.55 -21.39
CA ALA A 13 -3.00 -2.03 -20.32
C ALA A 13 -2.88 -2.85 -19.03
N TYR A 14 -2.23 -4.02 -19.07
CA TYR A 14 -2.04 -4.86 -17.90
C TYR A 14 -0.88 -4.35 -17.03
N ALA A 15 -1.19 -3.47 -16.08
CA ALA A 15 -0.16 -2.84 -15.24
C ALA A 15 0.32 -3.71 -14.06
N GLY A 16 -0.47 -4.71 -13.64
CA GLY A 16 -0.15 -5.57 -12.51
C GLY A 16 -1.38 -6.03 -11.72
N ILE A 17 -1.13 -6.56 -10.53
CA ILE A 17 -2.16 -7.03 -9.60
C ILE A 17 -1.95 -6.37 -8.24
N LEU A 18 -3.02 -5.87 -7.65
CA LEU A 18 -3.08 -5.48 -6.24
C LEU A 18 -3.72 -6.63 -5.45
N LEU A 19 -3.06 -7.09 -4.39
CA LEU A 19 -3.55 -8.13 -3.50
C LEU A 19 -3.46 -7.64 -2.05
N VAL A 20 -4.57 -7.66 -1.33
CA VAL A 20 -4.55 -7.48 0.13
C VAL A 20 -4.12 -8.79 0.78
N VAL A 21 -3.09 -8.74 1.63
CA VAL A 21 -2.56 -9.91 2.35
C VAL A 21 -3.61 -10.44 3.31
N ASP A 22 -3.85 -11.75 3.24
CA ASP A 22 -4.69 -12.49 4.17
C ASP A 22 -3.87 -13.62 4.84
N PRO A 23 -3.49 -13.46 6.12
CA PRO A 23 -2.73 -14.47 6.85
C PRO A 23 -3.46 -15.80 7.06
N ALA A 24 -4.77 -15.89 6.79
CA ALA A 24 -5.51 -17.14 6.85
C ALA A 24 -5.25 -18.05 5.64
N LEU A 25 -4.65 -17.53 4.57
CA LEU A 25 -4.32 -18.26 3.34
C LEU A 25 -2.84 -18.60 3.29
N ASP A 26 -2.50 -19.76 2.70
CA ASP A 26 -1.09 -20.12 2.49
C ASP A 26 -0.42 -19.10 1.53
N PRO A 27 0.68 -18.46 1.96
CA PRO A 27 1.35 -17.42 1.17
C PRO A 27 1.88 -17.93 -0.17
N LEU A 28 2.38 -19.15 -0.22
CA LEU A 28 3.03 -19.71 -1.40
C LEU A 28 1.99 -20.16 -2.43
N ASP A 29 0.87 -20.73 -1.99
CA ASP A 29 -0.26 -21.05 -2.86
C ASP A 29 -0.83 -19.78 -3.49
N VAL A 30 -1.07 -18.74 -2.68
CA VAL A 30 -1.56 -17.44 -3.18
C VAL A 30 -0.56 -16.85 -4.18
N TYR A 31 0.71 -16.73 -3.81
CA TYR A 31 1.72 -16.14 -4.69
C TYR A 31 1.90 -16.92 -5.99
N THR A 32 1.91 -18.26 -5.94
CA THR A 32 2.02 -19.11 -7.14
C THR A 32 0.82 -18.91 -8.05
N SER A 33 -0.40 -18.81 -7.50
CA SER A 33 -1.60 -18.54 -8.30
C SER A 33 -1.55 -17.18 -9.01
N LEU A 34 -0.92 -16.17 -8.40
CA LEU A 34 -0.72 -14.86 -9.04
C LEU A 34 0.27 -14.96 -10.20
N LEU A 35 1.34 -15.74 -10.07
CA LEU A 35 2.33 -15.92 -11.14
C LEU A 35 1.74 -16.56 -12.40
N GLU A 36 0.71 -17.42 -12.28
CA GLU A 36 0.00 -17.98 -13.44
C GLU A 36 -0.62 -16.90 -14.34
N LEU A 37 -0.94 -15.74 -13.78
CA LEU A 37 -1.49 -14.61 -14.52
C LEU A 37 -0.40 -13.79 -15.25
N ARG A 38 0.88 -14.12 -15.02
CA ARG A 38 2.06 -13.45 -15.57
C ARG A 38 2.01 -11.92 -15.36
N PRO A 39 1.73 -11.43 -14.15
CA PRO A 39 1.67 -9.99 -13.89
C PRO A 39 3.04 -9.34 -14.13
N PRO A 40 3.08 -8.14 -14.75
CA PRO A 40 4.31 -7.36 -14.80
C PRO A 40 4.67 -6.73 -13.45
N ALA A 41 3.74 -6.64 -12.51
CA ALA A 41 3.98 -6.26 -11.12
C ALA A 41 2.89 -6.80 -10.19
N VAL A 42 3.26 -7.09 -8.96
CA VAL A 42 2.37 -7.42 -7.84
C VAL A 42 2.61 -6.40 -6.73
N ASP A 43 1.51 -5.86 -6.21
CA ASP A 43 1.51 -5.04 -5.01
C ASP A 43 0.83 -5.81 -3.88
N LEU A 44 1.58 -6.08 -2.81
CA LEU A 44 1.12 -6.81 -1.64
C LEU A 44 0.75 -5.78 -0.58
N LEU A 45 -0.54 -5.49 -0.50
CA LEU A 45 -1.11 -4.46 0.37
C LEU A 45 -1.40 -5.05 1.74
N LEU A 46 -1.03 -4.34 2.81
CA LEU A 46 -1.52 -4.67 4.14
C LEU A 46 -3.00 -4.29 4.25
N PRO A 47 -3.83 -5.09 4.95
CA PRO A 47 -5.22 -4.73 5.17
C PRO A 47 -5.32 -3.44 5.95
N HIS A 48 -6.40 -2.72 5.66
CA HIS A 48 -6.69 -1.47 6.31
C HIS A 48 -6.91 -1.67 7.82
N GLY A 49 -6.33 -0.79 8.62
CA GLY A 49 -6.49 -0.76 10.07
C GLY A 49 -5.84 0.48 10.66
N ASN A 50 -6.24 0.82 11.88
CA ASN A 50 -5.71 1.97 12.61
C ASN A 50 -5.46 1.59 14.08
N TRP A 51 -5.01 2.57 14.87
CA TRP A 51 -4.68 2.35 16.28
C TRP A 51 -5.82 1.76 17.12
N SER A 52 -7.06 2.20 16.87
CA SER A 52 -8.25 1.81 17.62
C SER A 52 -8.91 0.55 17.06
N ALA A 53 -8.72 0.28 15.77
CA ALA A 53 -9.24 -0.87 15.05
C ALA A 53 -8.10 -1.51 14.24
N PRO A 54 -7.28 -2.37 14.87
CA PRO A 54 -6.14 -2.98 14.20
C PRO A 54 -6.60 -3.94 13.08
N PRO A 55 -5.72 -4.21 12.09
CA PRO A 55 -6.05 -5.17 11.04
C PRO A 55 -6.39 -6.57 11.60
N PRO A 56 -7.21 -7.37 10.90
CA PRO A 56 -7.59 -8.71 11.35
C PRO A 56 -6.38 -9.57 11.72
N GLY A 57 -6.48 -10.38 12.78
CA GLY A 57 -5.38 -11.24 13.24
C GLY A 57 -4.25 -10.52 13.97
N LEU A 58 -4.23 -9.18 14.00
CA LEU A 58 -3.37 -8.43 14.92
C LEU A 58 -4.12 -8.14 16.22
N HIS A 59 -3.58 -8.67 17.32
CA HIS A 59 -4.06 -8.42 18.67
C HIS A 59 -2.95 -7.73 19.49
N PRO A 60 -2.66 -6.44 19.23
CA PRO A 60 -1.66 -5.73 20.03
C PRO A 60 -2.15 -5.59 21.47
N PRO A 61 -1.27 -5.72 22.48
CA PRO A 61 -1.64 -5.44 23.86
C PRO A 61 -2.08 -3.99 24.02
N PRO A 62 -3.06 -3.69 24.91
CA PRO A 62 -3.56 -2.34 25.10
C PRO A 62 -2.44 -1.36 25.46
N GLY A 63 -2.40 -0.21 24.78
CA GLY A 63 -1.56 0.93 25.15
C GLY A 63 -0.07 0.83 24.77
N ARG A 64 0.35 -0.11 23.91
CA ARG A 64 1.74 -0.21 23.47
C ARG A 64 1.88 -0.10 21.94
N PRO A 65 2.59 0.92 21.41
CA PRO A 65 3.04 0.88 20.02
C PRO A 65 4.14 -0.18 20.00
N ALA A 66 3.82 -1.35 19.48
CA ALA A 66 4.71 -2.48 19.55
C ALA A 66 5.91 -2.23 18.62
N ARG A 67 7.05 -1.79 19.19
CA ARG A 67 8.23 -2.61 18.92
C ARG A 67 7.89 -3.97 19.51
N ALA A 68 7.40 -4.85 18.64
CA ALA A 68 7.09 -6.23 18.96
C ALA A 68 8.24 -6.78 19.81
N ALA A 69 7.94 -7.25 21.02
CA ALA A 69 8.95 -7.94 21.78
C ALA A 69 9.37 -9.20 20.99
N PRO A 70 10.63 -9.63 21.06
CA PRO A 70 11.04 -10.89 20.44
C PRO A 70 10.06 -12.01 20.80
N GLY A 71 9.54 -12.72 19.79
CA GLY A 71 8.52 -13.77 19.97
C GLY A 71 7.06 -13.30 19.95
N THR A 72 6.78 -12.01 19.72
CA THR A 72 5.40 -11.56 19.44
C THR A 72 4.99 -12.06 18.05
N PRO A 73 3.82 -12.71 17.89
CA PRO A 73 3.33 -13.13 16.58
C PRO A 73 3.24 -11.95 15.61
N ALA A 74 3.74 -12.15 14.39
CA ALA A 74 3.72 -11.16 13.33
C ALA A 74 3.09 -11.79 12.07
N PRO A 75 1.79 -12.12 12.09
CA PRO A 75 1.17 -12.96 11.05
C PRO A 75 1.36 -12.40 9.63
N TYR A 76 1.27 -11.08 9.47
CA TYR A 76 1.54 -10.42 8.19
C TYR A 76 3.02 -10.44 7.81
N GLY A 77 3.92 -10.30 8.79
CA GLY A 77 5.37 -10.38 8.56
C GLY A 77 5.80 -11.80 8.18
N ASP A 78 5.27 -12.82 8.88
CA ASP A 78 5.53 -14.23 8.60
C ASP A 78 5.03 -14.61 7.19
N TRP A 79 3.84 -14.14 6.81
CA TRP A 79 3.29 -14.31 5.47
C TRP A 79 4.18 -13.66 4.40
N LEU A 80 4.55 -12.38 4.60
CA LEU A 80 5.40 -11.64 3.66
C LEU A 80 6.80 -12.23 3.55
N ASN A 81 7.39 -12.71 4.66
CA ASN A 81 8.69 -13.37 4.67
C ASN A 81 8.67 -14.64 3.81
N ALA A 82 7.65 -15.48 3.92
CA ALA A 82 7.53 -16.68 3.11
C ALA A 82 7.49 -16.35 1.60
N VAL A 83 6.73 -15.32 1.21
CA VAL A 83 6.68 -14.87 -0.19
C VAL A 83 8.01 -14.24 -0.61
N PHE A 84 8.66 -13.46 0.26
CA PHE A 84 9.96 -12.85 0.00
C PHE A 84 11.02 -13.92 -0.28
N ASP A 85 11.12 -14.95 0.57
CA ASP A 85 12.08 -16.03 0.40
C ASP A 85 11.90 -16.75 -0.93
N ARG A 86 10.66 -17.05 -1.32
CA ARG A 86 10.36 -17.67 -2.62
C ARG A 86 10.66 -16.74 -3.80
N TRP A 87 10.34 -15.45 -3.67
CA TRP A 87 10.62 -14.44 -4.70
C TRP A 87 12.13 -14.24 -4.89
N TRP A 88 12.88 -14.14 -3.80
CA TRP A 88 14.33 -13.93 -3.79
C TRP A 88 15.10 -15.15 -4.30
N ALA A 89 14.69 -16.36 -3.88
CA ALA A 89 15.36 -17.61 -4.27
C ALA A 89 15.08 -18.05 -5.72
N ALA A 90 14.18 -17.38 -6.45
CA ALA A 90 13.77 -17.77 -7.80
C ALA A 90 14.92 -17.77 -8.83
N GLY A 91 16.04 -17.10 -8.54
CA GLY A 91 17.23 -17.01 -9.39
C GLY A 91 17.05 -16.18 -10.68
N ARG A 92 15.80 -15.95 -11.09
CA ARG A 92 15.37 -15.01 -12.13
C ARG A 92 14.12 -14.30 -11.64
N ARG A 93 13.94 -13.06 -12.06
CA ARG A 93 12.79 -12.26 -11.67
C ARG A 93 11.55 -12.67 -12.48
N GLU A 94 10.63 -13.39 -11.84
CA GLU A 94 9.38 -13.86 -12.46
C GLU A 94 8.33 -12.74 -12.55
N THR A 95 8.25 -11.93 -11.50
CA THR A 95 7.46 -10.69 -11.45
C THR A 95 8.13 -9.68 -10.51
N ARG A 96 7.68 -8.43 -10.57
CA ARG A 96 8.08 -7.37 -9.64
C ARG A 96 7.17 -7.43 -8.42
N VAL A 97 7.73 -7.42 -7.21
CA VAL A 97 6.93 -7.28 -5.98
C VAL A 97 7.30 -5.95 -5.34
N ARG A 98 6.46 -4.93 -5.54
CA ARG A 98 6.80 -3.52 -5.27
C ARG A 98 7.32 -3.31 -3.84
N LEU A 99 6.61 -3.84 -2.86
CA LEU A 99 6.98 -3.77 -1.45
C LEU A 99 8.40 -4.28 -1.18
N PHE A 100 8.79 -5.40 -1.78
CA PHE A 100 10.11 -6.00 -1.57
C PHE A 100 11.22 -5.22 -2.26
N GLU A 101 10.96 -4.73 -3.46
CA GLU A 101 11.93 -3.88 -4.16
C GLU A 101 12.19 -2.59 -3.41
N GLU A 102 11.15 -1.97 -2.86
CA GLU A 102 11.27 -0.75 -2.07
C GLU A 102 11.98 -1.00 -0.74
N ALA A 103 11.71 -2.12 -0.08
CA ALA A 103 12.44 -2.53 1.11
C ALA A 103 13.95 -2.72 0.82
N VAL A 104 14.28 -3.42 -0.28
CA VAL A 104 15.68 -3.62 -0.70
C VAL A 104 16.33 -2.28 -1.10
N ALA A 105 15.63 -1.44 -1.86
CA ALA A 105 16.11 -0.12 -2.26
C ALA A 105 16.43 0.75 -1.04
N ALA A 106 15.51 0.81 -0.06
CA ALA A 106 15.70 1.55 1.18
C ALA A 106 16.90 1.02 1.99
N LEU A 107 17.07 -0.31 2.10
CA LEU A 107 18.23 -0.93 2.75
C LEU A 107 19.56 -0.60 2.05
N LEU A 108 19.52 -0.31 0.74
CA LEU A 108 20.66 0.12 -0.06
C LEU A 108 20.84 1.65 -0.07
N GLY A 109 20.02 2.40 0.66
CA GLY A 109 20.08 3.87 0.72
C GLY A 109 19.52 4.59 -0.52
N LEU A 110 18.70 3.90 -1.32
CA LEU A 110 17.98 4.51 -2.44
C LEU A 110 16.61 5.05 -1.97
N PRO A 111 16.05 6.08 -2.63
CA PRO A 111 14.72 6.60 -2.30
C PRO A 111 13.64 5.52 -2.43
N ALA A 112 12.69 5.51 -1.49
CA ALA A 112 11.55 4.60 -1.52
C ALA A 112 10.38 5.27 -2.27
N GLY A 113 9.83 4.60 -3.29
CA GLY A 113 8.82 5.17 -4.18
C GLY A 113 7.36 5.13 -3.68
N THR A 114 7.11 4.76 -2.42
CA THR A 114 5.76 4.72 -1.82
C THR A 114 5.70 5.31 -0.43
N GLU A 115 4.50 5.76 -0.06
CA GLU A 115 4.13 6.15 1.31
C GLU A 115 4.21 5.00 2.32
N SER A 116 4.26 3.74 1.87
CA SER A 116 4.17 2.57 2.75
C SER A 116 5.48 2.25 3.46
N LEU A 117 6.63 2.52 2.82
CA LEU A 117 7.96 2.29 3.39
C LEU A 117 8.84 3.54 3.41
N GLY A 118 8.54 4.55 2.59
CA GLY A 118 9.26 5.80 2.53
C GLY A 118 8.75 6.83 3.52
N LEU A 119 9.68 7.63 4.06
CA LEU A 119 9.38 8.88 4.76
C LEU A 119 9.39 10.09 3.81
N ASP A 120 9.62 9.83 2.52
CA ASP A 120 9.66 10.87 1.50
C ASP A 120 8.29 11.53 1.37
N PRO A 121 8.24 12.85 1.18
CA PRO A 121 6.97 13.54 1.09
C PRO A 121 6.16 13.06 -0.11
N PHE A 122 4.91 12.71 0.14
CA PHE A 122 3.97 12.34 -0.91
C PHE A 122 2.98 13.46 -1.18
N THR A 123 2.94 13.85 -2.44
CA THR A 123 2.05 14.91 -2.93
C THR A 123 0.95 14.26 -3.75
N ALA A 124 -0.23 14.11 -3.15
CA ALA A 124 -1.44 13.75 -3.87
C ALA A 124 -2.64 14.53 -3.35
N VAL A 125 -3.63 14.68 -4.23
CA VAL A 125 -4.97 15.18 -3.95
C VAL A 125 -5.95 14.12 -4.45
N VAL A 126 -6.98 13.83 -3.67
CA VAL A 126 -8.06 12.94 -4.07
C VAL A 126 -9.17 13.79 -4.68
N VAL A 127 -9.67 13.37 -5.83
CA VAL A 127 -10.84 13.99 -6.48
C VAL A 127 -12.01 13.04 -6.33
N GLU A 128 -13.00 13.44 -5.55
CA GLU A 128 -14.23 12.66 -5.36
C GLU A 128 -15.17 12.76 -6.57
N THR A 129 -16.12 11.85 -6.63
CA THR A 129 -17.08 11.76 -7.75
C THR A 129 -17.99 12.99 -7.88
N ASP A 130 -18.14 13.79 -6.81
CA ASP A 130 -18.87 15.06 -6.80
C ASP A 130 -17.98 16.29 -7.10
N GLY A 131 -16.69 16.07 -7.37
CA GLY A 131 -15.71 17.11 -7.66
C GLY A 131 -15.09 17.76 -6.42
N THR A 132 -15.38 17.27 -5.21
CA THR A 132 -14.69 17.72 -4.00
C THR A 132 -13.24 17.24 -4.00
N LEU A 133 -12.36 18.07 -3.42
CA LEU A 133 -10.95 17.76 -3.26
C LEU A 133 -10.70 17.31 -1.82
N GLU A 134 -10.09 16.15 -1.64
CA GLU A 134 -9.78 15.59 -0.34
C GLU A 134 -8.27 15.34 -0.17
N GLN A 135 -7.87 15.24 1.09
CA GLN A 135 -6.58 14.68 1.48
C GLN A 135 -6.56 13.16 1.20
N THR A 136 -5.44 12.49 1.49
CA THR A 136 -5.29 11.04 1.24
C THR A 136 -6.42 10.21 1.87
N ASP A 137 -6.87 9.19 1.14
CA ASP A 137 -7.97 8.29 1.54
C ASP A 137 -7.71 7.57 2.87
N SER A 138 -6.44 7.39 3.24
CA SER A 138 -6.07 6.78 4.52
C SER A 138 -6.66 7.54 5.73
N LEU A 139 -6.89 8.86 5.62
CA LEU A 139 -7.48 9.65 6.69
C LEU A 139 -8.94 9.32 6.97
N LYS A 140 -9.68 8.79 5.98
CA LYS A 140 -11.09 8.40 6.15
C LYS A 140 -11.29 7.32 7.22
N SER A 141 -10.21 6.62 7.60
CA SER A 141 -10.18 5.65 8.67
C SER A 141 -10.31 6.23 10.08
N ALA A 142 -9.99 7.52 10.27
CA ALA A 142 -9.92 8.13 11.59
C ALA A 142 -11.30 8.50 12.14
N TYR A 143 -12.08 9.24 11.34
CA TYR A 143 -13.45 9.66 11.64
C TYR A 143 -14.12 10.23 10.37
N PRO A 144 -15.46 10.31 10.31
CA PRO A 144 -16.17 10.91 9.18
C PRO A 144 -15.68 12.33 8.86
N GLY A 145 -15.31 12.59 7.61
CA GLY A 145 -14.84 13.91 7.14
C GLY A 145 -13.37 14.21 7.43
N ALA A 146 -12.59 13.27 7.99
CA ALA A 146 -11.17 13.48 8.30
C ALA A 146 -10.30 13.86 7.09
N ALA A 147 -10.69 13.44 5.87
CA ALA A 147 -9.99 13.79 4.64
C ALA A 147 -10.46 15.11 4.00
N ALA A 148 -11.56 15.69 4.47
CA ALA A 148 -12.17 16.86 3.83
C ALA A 148 -11.22 18.07 3.87
N THR A 149 -11.07 18.75 2.73
CA THR A 149 -10.36 20.05 2.66
C THR A 149 -11.30 21.25 2.59
N GLY A 150 -12.58 21.00 2.27
CA GLY A 150 -13.55 22.05 1.96
C GLY A 150 -13.38 22.69 0.57
N LEU A 151 -12.50 22.15 -0.27
CA LEU A 151 -12.23 22.64 -1.62
C LEU A 151 -12.98 21.80 -2.68
N ALA A 152 -13.27 22.41 -3.83
CA ALA A 152 -13.92 21.75 -4.96
C ALA A 152 -13.38 22.25 -6.30
N LEU A 153 -13.37 21.37 -7.31
CA LEU A 153 -12.85 21.66 -8.65
C LEU A 153 -13.54 22.83 -9.35
N ASP A 154 -14.80 23.12 -9.01
CA ASP A 154 -15.57 24.21 -9.62
C ASP A 154 -15.17 25.60 -9.09
N ARG A 155 -14.47 25.65 -7.94
CA ARG A 155 -14.15 26.89 -7.21
C ARG A 155 -12.68 27.07 -6.90
N ASN A 156 -11.90 25.98 -6.89
CA ASN A 156 -10.54 25.95 -6.40
C ASN A 156 -9.60 25.32 -7.43
N SER A 157 -8.39 25.85 -7.48
CA SER A 157 -7.27 25.30 -8.23
C SER A 157 -6.58 24.18 -7.43
N PHE A 158 -5.74 23.39 -8.11
CA PHE A 158 -4.85 22.47 -7.40
C PHE A 158 -3.79 23.18 -6.56
N ASP A 159 -3.43 24.43 -6.90
CA ASP A 159 -2.53 25.25 -6.08
C ASP A 159 -3.18 25.60 -4.73
N ASP A 160 -4.49 25.86 -4.71
CA ASP A 160 -5.24 26.05 -3.47
C ASP A 160 -5.25 24.78 -2.61
N ALA A 161 -5.34 23.61 -3.23
CA ALA A 161 -5.25 22.32 -2.55
C ALA A 161 -3.85 22.05 -2.00
N LEU A 162 -2.79 22.40 -2.75
CA LEU A 162 -1.41 22.31 -2.30
C LEU A 162 -1.13 23.24 -1.11
N ALA A 163 -1.74 24.42 -1.09
CA ALA A 163 -1.62 25.37 0.02
C ALA A 163 -2.46 25.00 1.26
N HIS A 164 -3.33 23.99 1.17
CA HIS A 164 -4.16 23.57 2.30
C HIS A 164 -3.29 23.06 3.47
N PRO A 165 -3.48 23.54 4.72
CA PRO A 165 -2.59 23.21 5.84
C PRO A 165 -2.39 21.71 6.08
N GLY A 166 -3.44 20.90 5.93
CA GLY A 166 -3.35 19.45 6.09
C GLY A 166 -2.56 18.76 4.97
N VAL A 167 -2.61 19.30 3.75
CA VAL A 167 -1.84 18.80 2.60
C VAL A 167 -0.37 19.21 2.75
N ALA A 168 -0.11 20.48 3.05
CA ALA A 168 1.23 21.02 3.25
C ALA A 168 1.98 20.32 4.39
N ALA A 169 1.32 20.05 5.52
CA ALA A 169 1.93 19.35 6.66
C ALA A 169 2.37 17.91 6.32
N ARG A 170 1.72 17.24 5.36
CA ARG A 170 2.14 15.91 4.88
C ARG A 170 3.34 16.00 3.93
N GLN A 171 3.40 17.07 3.15
CA GLN A 171 4.46 17.31 2.16
C GLN A 171 5.78 17.79 2.77
N SER A 172 5.80 18.19 4.04
CA SER A 172 7.05 18.57 4.70
C SER A 172 7.89 17.38 5.16
N GLY A 173 7.35 16.15 5.14
CA GLY A 173 7.97 14.99 5.77
C GLY A 173 8.06 15.12 7.30
N PRO A 174 8.57 14.09 8.00
CA PRO A 174 8.88 14.16 9.43
C PRO A 174 10.12 15.02 9.76
#